data_AF-A0AAW0ZXZ1-F1
#
_entry.id   AF-A0AAW0ZXZ1-F1
#
_cell.length_a   1.000
_cell.length_b   1.000
_cell.length_c   1.000
_cell.angle_alpha   90.00
_cell.angle_beta   90.00
_cell.angle_gamma   90.00
#
_symmetry.space_group_name_H-M   'P 1'
#
loop_
_entity.id
_entity.type
_entity.pdbx_description
1 polymer ?
#
loop_
_entity_poly.entity_id
_entity_poly.type
_entity_poly.pdbx_seq_one_letter_code
_entity_poly.pdbx_strand_id
1 'polypeptide(L)'
;MISRKDRNSIVVLKWRNVRDVRILSTKRAPIMISNSDSSTHRGRPPKMKPLAVIEYNNEKSDIDRNDQMVSYAVNIWKSIKWYR
;
A
#
# COMPACT_ATOMS: atom_id res chain seq x y z
N MET A 1 15.00 -2.91 -9.86
CA MET A 1 13.66 -3.53 -9.73
C MET A 1 13.68 -4.80 -10.58
N ILE A 2 13.14 -5.91 -10.08
CA ILE A 2 13.06 -7.16 -10.84
C ILE A 2 11.59 -7.55 -10.93
N SER A 3 11.12 -7.88 -12.12
CA SER A 3 9.73 -8.27 -12.36
C SER A 3 9.64 -9.45 -13.30
N ARG A 4 8.73 -10.38 -13.03
CA ARG A 4 8.42 -11.51 -13.90
C ARG A 4 6.92 -11.60 -14.10
N LYS A 5 6.48 -11.75 -15.34
CA LYS A 5 5.09 -12.03 -15.70
C LYS A 5 4.95 -13.49 -16.10
N ASP A 6 3.90 -14.14 -15.61
CA ASP A 6 3.52 -15.50 -15.97
C ASP A 6 2.53 -15.52 -17.15
N ARG A 7 2.32 -16.70 -17.75
CA ARG A 7 1.33 -16.93 -18.83
C ARG A 7 -0.10 -16.62 -18.38
N ASN A 8 -0.41 -16.81 -17.09
CA ASN A 8 -1.71 -16.46 -16.51
C ASN A 8 -1.87 -14.96 -16.21
N SER A 9 -0.99 -14.11 -16.76
CA SER A 9 -0.95 -12.66 -16.55
C SER A 9 -0.72 -12.22 -15.10
N ILE A 10 -0.20 -13.12 -14.26
CA ILE A 10 0.25 -12.81 -12.91
C ILE A 10 1.64 -12.17 -13.00
N VAL A 11 1.82 -11.01 -12.36
CA VAL A 11 3.06 -10.27 -12.29
C VAL A 11 3.60 -10.33 -10.86
N VAL A 12 4.81 -10.85 -10.71
CA VAL A 12 5.59 -10.80 -9.48
C VAL A 12 6.62 -9.68 -9.61
N LEU A 13 6.67 -8.81 -8.60
CA LEU A 13 7.55 -7.65 -8.55
C LEU A 13 8.39 -7.68 -7.27
N LYS A 14 9.71 -7.50 -7.41
CA LYS A 14 10.63 -7.21 -6.31
C LYS A 14 11.24 -5.82 -6.51
N TRP A 15 10.96 -4.93 -5.58
CA TRP A 15 11.49 -3.56 -5.56
C TRP A 15 12.17 -3.28 -4.23
N ARG A 16 13.36 -2.67 -4.25
CA ARG A 16 14.11 -2.31 -3.05
C ARG A 16 13.89 -0.83 -2.74
N ASN A 17 13.30 -0.56 -1.58
CA ASN A 17 13.27 0.76 -0.96
C ASN A 17 14.34 0.80 0.15
N VAL A 18 13.96 1.14 1.39
CA VAL A 18 14.76 0.85 2.59
C VAL A 18 14.92 -0.67 2.80
N ARG A 19 13.88 -1.44 2.46
CA ARG A 19 13.85 -2.90 2.51
C ARG A 19 13.33 -3.46 1.19
N ASP A 20 13.52 -4.76 0.99
CA ASP A 20 12.95 -5.47 -0.15
C ASP A 20 11.42 -5.56 -0.01
N VAL A 21 10.71 -5.00 -0.98
CA VAL A 21 9.26 -5.07 -1.12
C VAL A 21 8.94 -6.05 -2.23
N ARG A 22 8.04 -7.01 -1.95
CA ARG A 22 7.56 -8.01 -2.91
C ARG A 22 6.07 -7.80 -3.12
N ILE A 23 5.64 -7.72 -4.38
CA ILE A 23 4.24 -7.52 -4.77
C ILE A 23 3.83 -8.57 -5.78
N LEU A 24 2.59 -9.04 -5.64
CA LEU A 24 1.88 -9.86 -6.61
C LEU A 24 0.72 -9.05 -7.19
N SER A 25 0.60 -8.97 -8.50
CA SER A 25 -0.49 -8.24 -9.16
C SER A 25 -0.93 -8.94 -10.43
N THR A 26 -2.22 -8.91 -10.76
CA THR A 26 -2.76 -9.41 -12.04
C THR A 26 -3.03 -8.30 -13.05
N LYS A 27 -3.09 -7.04 -12.60
CA LYS A 27 -3.55 -5.90 -13.42
C LYS A 27 -2.42 -5.14 -14.11
N ARG A 28 -1.30 -4.91 -13.42
CA ARG A 28 -0.38 -3.82 -13.76
C ARG A 28 0.99 -4.31 -14.21
N ALA A 29 1.50 -3.68 -15.26
CA ALA A 29 2.88 -3.83 -15.71
C ALA A 29 3.85 -3.15 -14.73
N PRO A 30 5.12 -3.59 -14.69
CA PRO A 30 6.14 -3.04 -13.80
C PRO A 30 6.64 -1.67 -14.31
N ILE A 31 5.82 -0.63 -14.10
CA ILE A 31 6.12 0.75 -14.49
C ILE A 31 6.56 1.53 -13.25
N MET A 32 7.61 2.35 -13.37
CA MET A 32 8.08 3.26 -12.32
C MET A 32 7.47 4.64 -12.54
N ILE A 33 6.85 5.22 -11.52
CA ILE A 33 6.20 6.53 -11.59
C ILE A 33 6.72 7.41 -10.45
N SER A 34 6.80 8.72 -10.71
CA SER A 34 7.10 9.72 -9.70
C SER A 34 5.92 9.83 -8.72
N ASN A 35 6.18 9.56 -7.44
CA ASN A 35 5.16 9.71 -6.42
C ASN A 35 5.03 11.20 -6.05
N SER A 36 4.07 11.91 -6.66
CA SER A 36 3.80 13.35 -6.45
C SER A 36 3.64 13.71 -4.97
N ASP A 37 3.04 12.82 -4.19
CA ASP A 37 2.76 13.02 -2.76
C ASP A 37 4.02 12.92 -1.87
N SER A 38 5.18 12.62 -2.46
CA SER A 38 6.47 12.65 -1.72
C SER A 38 7.11 14.04 -1.68
N SER A 39 6.52 15.03 -2.36
CA SER A 39 6.97 16.43 -2.40
C SER A 39 6.69 17.22 -1.13
N THR A 40 6.05 16.63 -0.11
CA THR A 40 5.73 17.27 1.17
C THR A 40 6.94 17.83 1.91
N HIS A 41 8.15 17.32 1.62
CA HIS A 41 9.39 18.01 1.99
C HIS A 41 9.84 18.94 0.87
N ARG A 42 9.52 20.24 1.02
CA ARG A 42 10.00 21.32 0.15
C ARG A 42 11.48 21.11 -0.20
N GLY A 43 11.77 20.89 -1.48
CA GLY A 43 13.14 20.79 -2.01
C GLY A 43 13.70 19.39 -2.27
N ARG A 44 12.99 18.29 -1.95
CA ARG A 44 13.45 16.94 -2.31
C ARG A 44 12.91 16.49 -3.68
N PRO A 45 13.73 15.80 -4.50
CA PRO A 45 13.24 15.22 -5.75
C PRO A 45 12.16 14.15 -5.45
N PRO A 46 11.13 14.04 -6.32
CA PRO A 46 10.07 13.08 -6.13
C PRO A 46 10.62 11.64 -6.14
N LYS A 47 10.17 10.83 -5.19
CA LYS A 47 10.60 9.43 -5.09
C LYS A 47 9.91 8.61 -6.19
N MET A 48 10.72 7.90 -6.97
CA MET A 48 10.22 6.93 -7.95
C MET A 48 9.78 5.65 -7.24
N LYS A 49 8.53 5.25 -7.45
CA LYS A 49 7.97 3.99 -6.93
C LYS A 49 7.31 3.21 -8.07
N PRO A 50 7.27 1.87 -7.99
CA PRO A 50 6.47 1.09 -8.92
C PRO A 50 4.99 1.44 -8.79
N LEU A 51 4.29 1.58 -9.91
CA LEU A 51 2.86 1.91 -9.99
C LEU A 51 2.01 0.97 -9.11
N ALA A 52 2.28 -0.33 -9.18
CA ALA A 52 1.60 -1.33 -8.36
C ALA A 52 1.78 -1.11 -6.83
N VAL A 53 2.90 -0.54 -6.39
CA VAL A 53 3.11 -0.18 -4.97
C VAL A 53 2.25 1.02 -4.60
N ILE A 54 2.15 2.02 -5.48
CA ILE A 54 1.40 3.26 -5.24
C ILE A 54 -0.08 2.91 -5.07
N GLU A 55 -0.67 2.19 -6.02
CA GLU A 55 -2.09 1.86 -5.98
C GLU A 55 -2.44 0.90 -4.84
N TYR A 56 -1.56 -0.06 -4.53
CA TYR A 56 -1.76 -0.90 -3.35
C TYR A 56 -1.81 -0.07 -2.06
N ASN A 57 -0.91 0.91 -1.88
CA ASN A 57 -0.91 1.73 -0.68
C ASN A 57 -2.17 2.60 -0.57
N ASN A 58 -2.67 3.10 -1.70
CA ASN A 58 -3.91 3.88 -1.73
C ASN A 58 -5.10 3.01 -1.30
N GLU A 59 -5.24 1.82 -1.91
CA GLU A 59 -6.35 0.91 -1.67
C GLU A 59 -6.27 0.21 -0.29
N LYS A 60 -5.07 -0.05 0.24
CA LYS A 60 -4.90 -0.74 1.54
C LYS A 60 -5.42 0.10 2.71
N SER A 61 -5.32 1.42 2.62
CA SER A 61 -5.54 2.32 3.76
C SER A 61 -6.97 2.34 4.30
N ASP A 62 -7.96 1.86 3.53
CA ASP A 62 -9.38 2.05 3.84
C ASP A 62 -9.82 1.34 5.12
N ILE A 63 -9.37 0.09 5.34
CA ILE A 63 -9.70 -0.69 6.54
C ILE A 63 -9.07 -0.05 7.77
N ASP A 64 -7.76 0.25 7.70
CA ASP A 64 -7.02 0.87 8.80
C ASP A 64 -7.63 2.23 9.18
N ARG A 65 -8.04 3.02 8.18
CA ARG A 65 -8.70 4.32 8.39
C ARG A 65 -10.06 4.14 9.04
N ASN A 66 -10.86 3.17 8.59
CA ASN A 66 -12.16 2.88 9.19
C ASN A 66 -12.01 2.46 10.67
N ASP A 67 -11.08 1.54 10.96
CA ASP A 67 -10.78 1.10 12.33
C ASP A 67 -10.29 2.26 13.20
N GLN A 68 -9.47 3.16 12.65
CA GLN A 68 -9.05 4.38 13.33
C GLN A 68 -10.23 5.30 13.66
N MET A 69 -11.16 5.51 12.71
CA MET A 69 -12.36 6.30 12.94
C MET A 69 -13.26 5.69 14.03
N VAL A 70 -13.42 4.37 14.02
CA VAL A 70 -14.16 3.63 15.07
C VAL A 70 -13.47 3.77 16.42
N SER A 71 -12.13 3.74 16.45
CA SER A 71 -11.35 3.89 17.68
C SER A 71 -11.50 5.28 18.33
N TYR A 72 -11.80 6.33 17.54
CA TYR A 72 -12.05 7.67 18.08
C TYR A 72 -13.42 7.83 18.74
N ALA A 73 -14.42 7.05 18.30
CA ALA A 73 -15.81 7.15 18.77
C ALA A 73 -16.28 5.82 19.37
N VAL A 74 -15.47 5.23 20.26
CA VAL A 74 -15.83 3.96 20.90
C VAL A 74 -17.01 4.11 21.84
N ASN A 75 -18.11 3.42 21.55
CA ASN A 75 -19.24 3.20 22.45
C ASN A 75 -19.13 1.84 23.18
N ILE A 76 -17.97 1.19 23.10
CA ILE A 76 -17.70 -0.14 23.66
C ILE A 76 -17.23 -0.01 25.10
N TRP A 77 -17.92 -0.69 26.02
CA TRP A 77 -17.57 -0.76 27.44
C TRP A 77 -16.87 -2.08 27.76
N LYS A 78 -16.03 -2.08 28.79
CA LYS A 78 -15.39 -3.31 29.28
C LYS A 78 -16.47 -4.35 29.66
N SER A 79 -16.42 -5.53 29.05
CA SER A 79 -17.30 -6.65 29.35
C SER A 79 -16.56 -7.98 29.38
N ILE A 80 -17.14 -8.98 30.03
CA ILE A 80 -16.64 -10.37 30.06
C ILE A 80 -17.19 -11.16 28.85
N LYS A 81 -18.30 -10.71 28.27
CA LYS A 81 -18.99 -11.40 27.17
C LYS A 81 -18.48 -10.86 25.83
N TRP A 82 -17.95 -11.75 24.98
CA TRP A 82 -17.37 -11.39 23.67
C TRP A 82 -18.40 -11.00 22.59
N TYR A 83 -19.67 -11.37 22.78
CA TYR A 83 -20.76 -11.11 21.83
C TYR A 83 -21.47 -9.76 22.04
N ARG A 84 -21.04 -9.00 23.05
CA ARG A 84 -21.54 -7.66 23.36
C ARG A 84 -20.62 -6.62 22.75
#